data_AF-A0A4R0P7V2-F1
#
_entry.id   AF-A0A4R0P7V2-F1
#
_cell.length_a   1.000
_cell.length_b   1.000
_cell.length_c   1.000
_cell.angle_alpha   90.00
_cell.angle_beta   90.00
_cell.angle_gamma   90.00
#
_symmetry.space_group_name_H-M   'P 1'
#
loop_
_entity.id
_entity.type
_entity.pdbx_description
1 polymer ?
#
loop_
_entity_poly.entity_id
_entity_poly.type
_entity_poly.pdbx_seq_one_letter_code
_entity_poly.pdbx_strand_id
1 'polypeptide(L)'
;MWTRHHRRSPLRHLLLPVFAFGVLAYFSHHAVNGSLGLASQQRYTEEITQLSSELQMLEKRRSELEKKTAMLRDGSLERDMIDEQARRLLGLTRSSEIVILHDGAT
;
A
#
# COMPACT_ATOMS: atom_id res chain seq x y z
N MET A 1 -0.11 31.99 79.46
CA MET A 1 0.51 32.53 78.24
C MET A 1 0.68 31.38 77.25
N TRP A 2 -0.04 31.40 76.13
CA TRP A 2 0.00 30.31 75.14
C TRP A 2 1.01 30.65 74.05
N THR A 3 2.13 29.94 74.00
CA THR A 3 3.11 30.08 72.91
C THR A 3 2.81 29.05 71.82
N ARG A 4 2.18 29.48 70.72
CA ARG A 4 1.98 28.63 69.53
C ARG A 4 3.32 28.46 68.80
N HIS A 5 3.97 27.31 68.98
CA HIS A 5 5.16 26.97 68.21
C HIS A 5 4.76 26.43 66.83
N HIS A 6 4.89 27.26 65.79
CA HIS A 6 4.64 26.85 64.41
C HIS A 6 5.78 25.93 63.95
N ARG A 7 5.57 24.61 64.00
CA ARG A 7 6.55 23.64 63.47
C ARG A 7 6.64 23.83 61.96
N ARG A 8 7.79 24.30 61.47
CA ARG A 8 8.09 24.35 60.03
C ARG A 8 8.14 22.92 59.52
N SER A 9 7.12 22.51 58.78
CA SER A 9 7.02 21.16 58.25
C SER A 9 7.88 21.02 56.98
N PRO A 10 8.82 20.06 56.91
CA PRO A 10 9.63 19.84 55.71
C PRO A 10 8.79 19.26 54.56
N LEU A 11 7.54 18.88 54.80
CA LEU A 11 6.62 18.29 53.82
C LEU A 11 6.46 19.16 52.57
N ARG A 12 6.52 20.49 52.72
CA ARG A 12 6.43 21.43 51.59
C ARG A 12 7.60 21.26 50.61
N HIS A 13 8.78 20.85 51.08
CA HIS A 13 9.94 20.60 50.24
C HIS A 13 9.87 19.26 49.49
N LEU A 14 9.02 18.33 49.92
CA LEU A 14 8.78 17.04 49.25
C LEU A 14 7.77 17.13 48.11
N LEU A 15 6.94 18.17 48.06
CA LEU A 15 5.93 18.32 47.01
C LEU A 15 6.55 18.40 45.60
N LEU A 16 7.62 19.18 45.45
CA LEU A 16 8.27 19.38 44.16
C LEU A 16 8.97 18.10 43.64
N PRO A 17 9.80 17.38 44.45
CA PRO A 17 10.37 16.11 44.05
C PRO A 17 9.33 15.04 43.70
N VAL A 18 8.25 14.92 44.49
CA VAL A 18 7.20 13.93 44.24
C VAL A 18 6.46 14.24 42.94
N PHE A 19 6.13 15.51 42.70
CA PHE A 19 5.51 15.93 41.45
C PHE A 19 6.43 15.65 40.25
N ALA A 20 7.71 16.02 40.35
CA ALA A 20 8.69 15.76 39.31
C ALA A 20 8.83 14.26 39.01
N PHE A 21 8.84 13.42 40.06
CA PHE A 21 8.87 11.97 39.90
C PHE A 21 7.62 11.44 39.19
N GLY A 22 6.43 11.97 39.52
CA GLY A 22 5.18 11.63 38.84
C GLY A 22 5.21 11.98 37.34
N VAL A 23 5.72 13.17 37.00
CA VAL A 23 5.90 13.60 35.61
C VAL A 23 6.87 12.68 34.87
N LEU A 24 8.04 12.38 35.47
CA LEU A 24 9.03 11.47 34.89
C LEU A 24 8.49 10.05 34.69
N ALA A 25 7.73 9.53 35.66
CA ALA A 25 7.09 8.23 35.56
C ALA A 25 6.06 8.19 34.43
N TYR A 26 5.23 9.23 34.30
CA TYR A 26 4.26 9.36 33.21
C TYR A 26 4.93 9.36 31.84
N PHE A 27 5.96 10.19 31.65
CA PHE A 27 6.70 10.23 30.39
C PHE A 27 7.44 8.92 30.12
N SER A 28 8.03 8.28 31.13
CA SER A 28 8.71 7.00 30.98
C SER A 28 7.74 5.91 30.52
N HIS A 29 6.55 5.84 31.14
CA HIS A 29 5.50 4.91 30.72
C HIS A 29 5.04 5.19 29.28
N HIS A 30 4.81 6.45 28.92
CA HIS A 30 4.43 6.83 27.56
C HIS A 30 5.55 6.62 26.52
N ALA A 31 6.82 6.69 26.92
CA ALA A 31 7.94 6.40 26.03
C ALA A 31 8.06 4.90 25.71
N VAL A 32 7.56 4.02 26.58
CA VAL A 32 7.52 2.57 26.35
C VAL A 32 6.23 2.15 25.62
N ASN A 33 5.07 2.63 26.09
CA ASN A 33 3.75 2.20 25.62
C ASN A 33 3.11 3.11 24.56
N GLY A 34 3.70 4.27 24.29
CA GLY A 34 3.17 5.23 23.32
C GLY A 34 3.38 4.77 21.88
N SER A 35 2.54 5.29 20.98
CA SER A 35 2.65 5.06 19.54
C SER A 35 4.00 5.50 18.95
N LEU A 36 4.68 6.45 19.56
CA LEU A 36 6.03 6.92 19.18
C LEU A 36 7.13 6.33 20.08
N GLY A 37 6.79 5.37 20.93
CA GLY A 37 7.72 4.75 21.87
C GLY A 37 8.75 3.84 21.21
N LEU A 38 9.83 3.54 21.91
CA LEU A 38 10.94 2.71 21.39
C LEU A 38 10.47 1.33 20.86
N ALA A 39 9.38 0.80 21.42
CA ALA A 39 8.80 -0.48 21.01
C ALA A 39 8.02 -0.43 19.69
N SER A 40 7.57 0.75 19.24
CA SER A 40 6.77 0.86 18.01
C SER A 40 7.62 0.92 16.75
N GLN A 41 8.90 1.33 16.86
CA GLN A 41 9.81 1.46 15.74
C GLN A 41 9.97 0.14 14.96
N GLN A 42 10.05 -0.99 15.66
CA GLN A 42 10.22 -2.29 15.03
C GLN A 42 8.97 -2.72 14.24
N ARG A 43 7.79 -2.53 14.82
CA ARG A 43 6.50 -2.80 14.15
C ARG A 43 6.33 -1.93 12.91
N TYR A 44 6.65 -0.64 12.98
CA TYR A 44 6.59 0.24 11.82
C TYR A 44 7.59 -0.14 10.74
N THR A 45 8.79 -0.59 11.12
CA THR A 45 9.79 -1.05 10.15
C THR A 45 9.32 -2.29 9.40
N GLU A 46 8.71 -3.25 10.11
CA GLU A 46 8.12 -4.45 9.51
C GLU A 46 6.96 -4.07 8.58
N GLU A 47 6.06 -3.20 9.01
CA GLU A 47 4.92 -2.72 8.23
C GLU A 47 5.36 -1.97 6.97
N ILE A 48 6.35 -1.07 7.07
CA ILE A 48 6.96 -0.38 5.92
C ILE A 48 7.58 -1.40 4.96
N THR A 49 8.29 -2.40 5.47
CA THR A 49 8.91 -3.44 4.63
C THR A 49 7.85 -4.25 3.89
N GLN A 50 6.75 -4.61 4.57
CA GLN A 50 5.64 -5.33 3.96
C GLN A 50 4.94 -4.50 2.87
N LEU A 51 4.57 -3.26 3.19
CA LEU A 51 3.91 -2.33 2.26
C LEU A 51 4.79 -2.02 1.04
N SER A 52 6.10 -1.83 1.25
CA SER A 52 7.03 -1.59 0.13
C SER A 52 7.18 -2.80 -0.79
N SER A 53 7.14 -4.01 -0.25
CA SER A 53 7.12 -5.25 -1.04
C SER A 53 5.84 -5.38 -1.86
N GLU A 54 4.69 -5.10 -1.25
CA GLU A 54 3.39 -5.11 -1.94
C GLU A 54 3.34 -4.07 -3.07
N LEU A 55 3.85 -2.87 -2.80
CA LEU A 55 3.96 -1.80 -3.79
C LEU A 55 4.81 -2.22 -4.98
N GLN A 56 5.98 -2.81 -4.76
CA GLN A 56 6.83 -3.32 -5.84
C GLN A 56 6.14 -4.39 -6.69
N MET A 57 5.38 -5.30 -6.06
CA MET A 57 4.61 -6.31 -6.79
C MET A 57 3.53 -5.67 -7.67
N LEU A 58 2.79 -4.69 -7.11
CA LEU A 58 1.73 -3.98 -7.84
C LEU A 58 2.29 -3.14 -8.99
N GLU A 59 3.41 -2.46 -8.79
CA GLU A 59 4.09 -1.70 -9.84
C GLU A 59 4.57 -2.61 -10.97
N LYS A 60 5.15 -3.77 -10.65
CA LYS A 60 5.53 -4.75 -11.65
C LYS A 60 4.31 -5.22 -12.44
N ARG A 61 3.20 -5.52 -11.75
CA ARG A 61 1.97 -5.95 -12.42
C ARG A 61 1.39 -4.87 -13.32
N ARG A 62 1.40 -3.62 -12.85
CA ARG A 62 0.99 -2.46 -13.63
C ARG A 62 1.86 -2.32 -14.87
N SER A 63 3.19 -2.41 -14.76
CA SER A 63 4.10 -2.33 -15.90
C SER A 63 3.86 -3.43 -16.94
N GLU A 64 3.59 -4.67 -16.50
CA GLU A 64 3.23 -5.77 -17.40
C GLU A 64 1.93 -5.50 -18.16
N LEU A 65 0.92 -4.98 -17.48
CA LEU A 65 -0.35 -4.59 -18.10
C LEU A 65 -0.18 -3.41 -19.04
N GLU A 66 0.59 -2.39 -18.64
CA GLU A 66 0.89 -1.24 -19.48
C GLU A 66 1.58 -1.66 -20.77
N LYS A 67 2.57 -2.56 -20.72
CA LYS A 67 3.20 -3.14 -21.92
C LYS A 67 2.19 -3.86 -22.82
N LYS A 68 1.31 -4.69 -22.25
CA LYS A 68 0.26 -5.37 -23.03
C LYS A 68 -0.72 -4.38 -23.66
N THR A 69 -1.15 -3.37 -22.90
CA THR A 69 -2.04 -2.34 -23.43
C THR A 69 -1.35 -1.48 -24.48
N ALA A 70 -0.05 -1.19 -24.34
CA ALA A 70 0.71 -0.47 -25.35
C ALA A 70 0.80 -1.28 -26.66
N MET A 71 1.03 -2.59 -26.57
CA MET A 71 0.97 -3.51 -27.73
C MET A 71 -0.42 -3.53 -28.40
N LEU A 72 -1.49 -3.27 -27.64
CA LEU A 72 -2.86 -3.19 -28.16
C LEU A 72 -3.27 -1.77 -28.61
N ARG A 73 -2.52 -0.73 -28.18
CA ARG A 73 -2.88 0.69 -28.32
C ARG A 73 -2.08 1.43 -29.37
N ASP A 74 -0.96 0.88 -29.86
CA ASP A 74 -0.46 1.37 -31.13
C ASP A 74 -1.58 1.24 -32.15
N GLY A 75 -1.82 2.31 -32.91
CA GLY A 75 -2.94 2.48 -33.86
C GLY A 75 -2.94 1.50 -35.04
N SER A 76 -2.36 0.31 -34.84
CA SER A 76 -2.33 -0.88 -35.67
C SER A 76 -3.13 -2.02 -35.04
N LEU A 77 -4.17 -1.78 -34.23
CA LEU A 77 -5.28 -2.74 -34.19
C LEU A 77 -5.82 -2.77 -35.63
N GLU A 78 -5.16 -3.60 -36.42
CA GLU A 78 -5.04 -3.47 -37.85
C GLU A 78 -6.45 -3.60 -38.41
N ARG A 79 -6.82 -2.69 -39.31
CA ARG A 79 -8.08 -2.81 -40.04
C ARG A 79 -8.23 -4.22 -40.63
N ASP A 80 -7.11 -4.86 -40.96
CA ASP A 80 -7.00 -6.24 -41.42
C ASP A 80 -7.40 -7.28 -40.36
N MET A 81 -7.12 -7.06 -39.07
CA MET A 81 -7.55 -7.95 -37.99
C MET A 81 -9.07 -7.88 -37.75
N ILE A 82 -9.65 -6.68 -37.89
CA ILE A 82 -11.11 -6.49 -37.88
C ILE A 82 -11.74 -7.07 -39.16
N ASP A 83 -11.11 -6.89 -40.33
CA ASP A 83 -11.56 -7.46 -41.62
C ASP A 83 -11.53 -9.00 -41.56
N GLU A 84 -10.44 -9.60 -41.07
CA GLU A 84 -10.31 -11.04 -40.84
C GLU A 84 -11.40 -11.57 -39.92
N GLN A 85 -11.64 -10.89 -38.79
CA GLN A 85 -12.65 -11.35 -37.83
C GLN A 85 -14.06 -11.21 -38.39
N ALA A 86 -14.34 -10.14 -39.17
CA ALA A 86 -15.59 -9.96 -39.88
C ALA A 86 -15.79 -11.03 -40.97
N ARG A 87 -14.76 -11.38 -41.74
CA ARG A 87 -14.83 -12.43 -42.77
C ARG A 87 -15.05 -13.81 -42.17
N ARG A 88 -14.37 -14.15 -41.06
CA ARG A 88 -14.59 -15.43 -40.36
C ARG A 88 -16.01 -15.58 -39.82
N LEU A 89 -16.59 -14.50 -39.28
CA LEU A 89 -17.92 -14.55 -38.66
C LEU A 89 -19.05 -14.44 -39.68
N LEU A 90 -18.88 -13.65 -40.74
CA LEU A 90 -19.93 -13.35 -41.71
C LEU A 90 -19.79 -14.14 -43.02
N GLY A 91 -18.72 -14.93 -43.18
CA GLY A 91 -18.45 -15.69 -44.41
C GLY A 91 -18.18 -14.81 -45.64
N LEU A 92 -17.80 -13.55 -45.44
CA LEU A 92 -17.61 -12.59 -46.51
C LEU A 92 -16.29 -12.83 -47.24
N THR A 93 -16.37 -13.05 -48.56
CA THR A 93 -15.24 -13.21 -49.47
C THR A 93 -15.25 -12.06 -50.48
N ARG A 94 -14.09 -11.52 -50.85
CA ARG A 94 -14.04 -10.42 -51.85
C ARG A 94 -14.44 -10.95 -53.22
N SER A 95 -14.99 -10.09 -54.10
CA SER A 95 -15.46 -10.54 -55.42
C SER A 95 -14.36 -11.11 -56.34
N SER A 96 -13.08 -10.98 -55.96
CA SER A 96 -11.90 -11.47 -56.67
C SER A 96 -11.26 -12.72 -56.03
N GLU A 97 -11.86 -13.30 -55.00
CA GLU A 97 -11.31 -14.47 -54.28
C GLU A 97 -12.09 -15.75 -54.63
N ILE A 98 -11.37 -16.87 -54.82
CA ILE A 98 -11.93 -18.18 -55.19
C ILE A 98 -11.91 -19.07 -53.94
N VAL A 99 -13.09 -19.55 -53.52
CA VAL A 99 -13.22 -20.52 -52.41
C VAL A 99 -13.21 -21.94 -52.98
N ILE A 100 -12.19 -22.73 -52.61
CA ILE A 100 -12.12 -24.15 -52.97
C ILE A 100 -12.58 -24.97 -51.76
N LEU A 101 -13.82 -25.48 -51.83
CA LEU A 101 -14.33 -26.45 -50.86
C LEU A 101 -13.86 -27.84 -51.29
N HIS A 102 -13.00 -28.45 -50.49
CA HIS A 102 -12.60 -29.85 -50.69
C HIS A 102 -13.50 -30.74 -49.82
N ASP A 103 -14.32 -31.57 -50.47
CA ASP A 103 -15.00 -32.67 -49.79
C ASP A 103 -13.95 -33.72 -49.44
N GLY A 104 -13.53 -33.71 -48.17
CA GLY A 104 -12.75 -34.78 -47.58
C GLY A 104 -13.63 -36.02 -47.43
N ALA A 105 -13.89 -36.69 -48.56
CA ALA A 105 -14.44 -38.03 -48.61
C ALA A 105 -13.42 -38.94 -49.30
N THR A 106 -12.38 -39.31 -48.55
CA THR A 106 -11.71 -40.64 -48.49
C THR A 106 -10.53 -40.58 -47.55
#